data_AF-A0A920QS82-F1
#
_entry.id   AF-A0A920QS82-F1
#
_cell.length_a   1.000
_cell.length_b   1.000
_cell.length_c   1.000
_cell.angle_alpha   90.00
_cell.angle_beta   90.00
_cell.angle_gamma   90.00
#
_symmetry.space_group_name_H-M   'P 1'
#
loop_
_entity.id
_entity.type
_entity.pdbx_description
1 polymer ?
#
loop_
_entity_poly.entity_id
_entity_poly.type
_entity_poly.pdbx_seq_one_letter_code
_entity_poly.pdbx_strand_id
1 'polypeptide(L)' 'MAYTLIGKDFTPPDVRAKVTGRAKYAEDIRAEGMVFARLLTSPVPHGRVNNIDASEALAMEGVIGILTADDEGPTVY' A
#
# COMPACT_ATOMS: atom_id res chain seq x y z
N MET A 1 38.12 -1.67 -14.43
CA MET A 1 37.35 -1.34 -13.21
C MET A 1 36.06 -2.20 -13.09
N ALA A 2 36.02 -3.44 -13.60
CA ALA A 2 34.77 -4.21 -13.70
C ALA A 2 34.56 -5.27 -12.59
N TYR A 3 35.48 -5.36 -11.63
CA TYR A 3 35.57 -6.49 -10.68
C TYR A 3 35.85 -6.04 -9.24
N THR A 4 35.47 -4.81 -8.87
CA THR A 4 35.76 -4.26 -7.55
C THR A 4 35.13 -5.08 -6.42
N LEU A 5 33.93 -5.62 -6.64
CA LEU A 5 33.11 -6.31 -5.62
C LEU A 5 32.70 -7.74 -6.00
N ILE A 6 32.90 -8.17 -7.25
CA ILE A 6 32.51 -9.52 -7.70
C ILE A 6 33.39 -10.55 -6.99
N GLY A 7 32.75 -11.53 -6.33
CA GLY A 7 33.42 -12.64 -5.64
C GLY A 7 34.06 -12.28 -4.29
N LYS A 8 33.76 -11.11 -3.72
CA LYS A 8 34.30 -10.66 -2.43
C LYS A 8 33.22 -10.62 -1.37
N ASP A 9 33.62 -10.91 -0.13
CA ASP A 9 32.81 -10.57 1.04
C ASP A 9 32.90 -9.04 1.27
N PHE A 10 31.77 -8.36 1.19
CA PHE A 10 31.67 -6.92 1.41
C PHE A 10 30.36 -6.58 2.11
N THR A 11 30.33 -5.47 2.84
CA THR A 11 29.11 -4.98 3.46
C THR A 11 28.30 -4.14 2.47
N PRO A 12 27.05 -4.51 2.14
CA PRO A 12 26.18 -3.67 1.34
C PRO A 12 25.93 -2.30 1.98
N PRO A 13 25.79 -1.23 1.17
CA PRO A 13 25.73 0.15 1.67
C PRO A 13 24.51 0.43 2.56
N ASP A 14 23.44 -0.34 2.43
CA ASP A 14 22.18 -0.20 3.18
C ASP A 14 22.16 -0.96 4.52
N VAL A 15 23.13 -1.85 4.78
CA VAL A 15 23.16 -2.69 6.00
C VAL A 15 23.10 -1.85 7.26
N ARG A 16 23.90 -0.79 7.35
CA ARG A 16 23.94 0.06 8.55
C ARG A 16 22.57 0.66 8.86
N ALA A 17 21.85 1.15 7.85
CA ALA A 17 20.54 1.75 8.03
C ALA A 17 19.51 0.70 8.50
N LYS A 18 19.56 -0.51 7.94
CA LYS A 18 18.69 -1.63 8.34
C LYS A 18 18.93 -2.07 9.78
N VAL A 19 20.19 -2.31 10.17
CA VAL A 19 20.52 -2.84 11.52
C VAL A 19 20.38 -1.79 12.63
N THR A 20 20.34 -0.51 12.29
CA THR A 20 20.14 0.58 13.26
C THR A 20 18.71 1.11 13.32
N GLY A 21 17.79 0.55 12.53
CA GLY A 21 16.41 1.07 12.42
C GLY A 21 16.31 2.45 11.79
N ARG A 22 17.34 2.91 11.07
CA ARG A 22 17.36 4.21 10.38
C ARG A 22 16.83 4.14 8.95
N ALA A 23 16.74 2.93 8.39
CA ALA A 23 16.05 2.72 7.13
C ALA A 23 14.55 3.05 7.31
N LYS A 24 13.98 3.85 6.41
CA LYS A 24 12.56 4.15 6.39
C LYS A 24 11.88 3.29 5.33
N TYR A 25 10.82 2.60 5.71
CA TYR A 25 9.94 1.84 4.85
C TYR A 25 8.63 2.60 4.64
N ALA A 26 7.81 2.13 3.69
CA ALA A 26 6.54 2.80 3.36
C ALA A 26 5.66 3.02 4.61
N GLU A 27 5.64 2.06 5.52
CA GLU A 27 4.84 2.12 6.76
C GLU A 27 5.39 3.11 7.80
N ASP A 28 6.65 3.54 7.70
CA ASP A 28 7.27 4.52 8.61
C ASP A 28 6.98 5.96 8.18
N ILE A 29 6.48 6.15 6.96
CA ILE A 29 6.18 7.47 6.42
C ILE A 29 4.88 7.97 7.03
N ARG A 30 4.89 9.22 7.48
CA ARG A 30 3.73 9.96 7.97
C ARG A 30 3.69 11.30 7.25
N ALA A 31 2.52 11.68 6.76
CA ALA A 31 2.26 12.97 6.15
C ALA A 31 1.11 13.67 6.88
N GLU A 32 1.07 15.00 6.83
CA GLU A 32 -0.05 15.77 7.34
C GLU A 32 -1.33 15.42 6.56
N GLY A 33 -2.42 15.17 7.27
CA GLY A 33 -3.68 14.73 6.67
C GLY A 33 -3.67 13.31 6.11
N MET A 34 -2.67 12.48 6.43
CA MET A 34 -2.61 11.09 5.97
C MET A 34 -3.80 10.28 6.53
N VAL A 35 -4.47 9.56 5.63
CA VAL A 35 -5.60 8.69 5.92
C VAL A 35 -5.23 7.23 5.63
N PHE A 36 -5.98 6.30 6.19
CA PHE A 36 -5.76 4.87 5.99
C PHE A 36 -6.84 4.29 5.08
N ALA A 37 -6.44 3.36 4.21
CA ALA A 37 -7.34 2.60 3.37
C ALA A 37 -7.20 1.10 3.67
N ARG A 38 -8.29 0.37 3.50
CA ARG A 38 -8.32 -1.08 3.59
C ARG A 38 -9.12 -1.64 2.44
N LEU A 39 -8.62 -2.72 1.84
CA LEU A 39 -9.33 -3.44 0.80
C LEU A 39 -10.37 -4.38 1.40
N LEU A 40 -11.59 -4.33 0.86
CA LEU A 40 -12.59 -5.36 1.04
C LEU A 40 -12.46 -6.36 -0.12
N THR A 41 -11.97 -7.56 0.18
CA THR A 41 -11.69 -8.58 -0.84
C THR A 41 -12.85 -9.56 -1.00
N SER A 42 -12.96 -10.16 -2.18
CA SER A 42 -13.98 -11.17 -2.47
C SER A 42 -13.91 -12.33 -1.46
N PRO A 43 -15.06 -12.74 -0.86
CA PRO A 43 -15.12 -13.91 0.02
C PRO A 43 -15.16 -15.23 -0.75
N VAL A 44 -15.29 -15.19 -2.08
CA VAL A 44 -15.41 -16.37 -2.95
C VAL A 44 -14.38 -16.34 -4.08
N PRO A 45 -13.92 -17.50 -4.57
CA PRO A 45 -12.94 -17.58 -5.67
C PRO A 45 -13.47 -17.04 -7.00
N HIS A 46 -14.78 -17.18 -7.26
CA HIS A 46 -15.41 -16.72 -8.49
C HIS A 46 -16.89 -16.37 -8.23
N GLY A 47 -17.31 -15.21 -8.72
CA GLY A 47 -18.67 -14.73 -8.58
C GLY A 47 -18.88 -13.40 -9.32
N ARG A 48 -20.14 -13.04 -9.54
CA ARG A 48 -20.51 -11.71 -10.05
C ARG A 48 -20.91 -10.83 -8.87
N VAL A 49 -20.36 -9.63 -8.79
CA VAL A 49 -20.81 -8.61 -7.85
C VAL A 49 -22.13 -8.05 -8.35
N ASN A 50 -23.23 -8.39 -7.69
CA ASN A 50 -24.56 -7.90 -8.06
C ASN A 50 -24.90 -6.59 -7.36
N ASN A 51 -24.36 -6.37 -6.16
CA ASN A 51 -24.59 -5.17 -5.37
C ASN A 51 -23.44 -4.96 -4.36
N ILE A 52 -23.15 -3.70 -4.03
CA ILE A 52 -22.30 -3.29 -2.91
C ILE A 52 -23.12 -2.29 -2.09
N ASP A 53 -23.46 -2.66 -0.85
CA ASP A 53 -24.08 -1.73 0.11
C ASP A 53 -23.02 -1.21 1.08
N ALA A 54 -22.72 0.07 0.96
CA ALA A 54 -21.72 0.78 1.75
C ALA A 54 -22.35 1.73 2.79
N SER A 55 -23.68 1.73 2.92
CA SER A 55 -24.43 2.74 3.68
C SER A 55 -24.03 2.80 5.16
N GLU A 56 -23.94 1.65 5.83
CA GLU A 56 -23.54 1.59 7.24
C GLU A 56 -22.13 2.12 7.45
N ALA A 57 -21.18 1.72 6.59
CA ALA A 57 -19.79 2.13 6.71
C ALA A 57 -19.63 3.64 6.43
N LEU A 58 -20.35 4.21 5.47
CA LEU A 58 -20.37 5.65 5.21
C LEU A 58 -20.99 6.47 6.37
N ALA A 59 -21.86 5.87 7.17
CA ALA A 59 -22.45 6.53 8.34
C ALA A 59 -21.53 6.50 9.58
N MET A 60 -20.44 5.73 9.57
CA MET A 60 -19.51 5.64 10.69
C MET A 60 -18.64 6.89 10.82
N GLU A 61 -18.54 7.41 12.04
CA GLU A 61 -17.62 8.51 12.34
C GLU A 61 -16.17 8.12 12.02
N GLY A 62 -15.45 8.98 11.31
CA GLY A 62 -14.06 8.75 10.89
C GLY A 62 -13.91 8.04 9.53
N VAL A 63 -14.98 7.53 8.94
CA VAL A 63 -14.96 7.08 7.55
C VAL A 63 -15.09 8.29 6.63
N ILE A 64 -14.09 8.49 5.78
CA ILE A 64 -14.03 9.64 4.87
C ILE A 64 -14.59 9.33 3.47
N GLY A 65 -14.75 8.06 3.14
CA GLY A 65 -15.23 7.62 1.83
C GLY A 65 -15.02 6.13 1.58
N ILE A 66 -15.71 5.62 0.57
CA ILE A 66 -15.59 4.26 0.04
C ILE A 66 -15.46 4.39 -1.47
N LEU A 67 -14.45 3.72 -2.04
CA LEU A 67 -14.20 3.69 -3.47
C LEU A 67 -14.65 2.35 -4.04
N THR A 68 -15.40 2.40 -5.12
CA THR A 68 -15.93 1.26 -5.87
C THR A 68 -15.51 1.36 -7.35
N ALA A 69 -15.83 0.34 -8.14
CA ALA A 69 -15.58 0.37 -9.58
C ALA A 69 -16.36 1.49 -10.30
N ASP A 70 -17.46 1.98 -9.71
CA ASP A 70 -18.25 3.07 -10.27
C ASP A 70 -17.57 4.44 -10.10
N ASP A 71 -16.53 4.53 -9.25
CA ASP A 71 -15.77 5.75 -8.98
C ASP A 71 -14.54 5.90 -9.89
N GLU A 72 -14.31 4.95 -10.82
CA GLU A 72 -13.18 5.02 -11.74
C GLU A 72 -13.33 6.21 -12.71
N GLY A 73 -12.32 7.08 -12.74
CA GLY A 73 -12.17 8.10 -13.79
C GLY A 73 -11.89 7.44 -15.16
N PRO A 74 -11.98 8.19 -16.27
CA PRO A 74 -11.74 7.62 -17.59
C PRO A 74 -10.36 6.96 -17.64
N THR A 75 -10.32 5.70 -18.10
CA THR A 75 -9.09 4.92 -18.21
C THR A 75 -8.16 5.61 -19.22
N VAL A 76 -7.18 6.37 -18.72
CA VAL A 76 -6.15 6.97 -19.56
C VAL A 76 -5.04 5.92 -19.73
N TYR A 77 -5.01 5.29 -20.89
CA TYR A 77 -3.87 4.50 -21.37
C TYR A 77 -2.77 5.41 -21.93
#